data_AF-A0AAD5ZB17-F1
#
_entry.id   AF-A0AAD5ZB17-F1
#
_cell.length_a   1.000
_cell.length_b   1.000
_cell.length_c   1.000
_cell.angle_alpha   90.00
_cell.angle_beta   90.00
_cell.angle_gamma   90.00
#
_symmetry.space_group_name_H-M   'P 1'
#
loop_
_entity.id
_entity.type
_entity.pdbx_description
1 polymer ?
#
loop_
_entity_poly.entity_id
_entity_poly.type
_entity_poly.pdbx_seq_one_letter_code
_entity_poly.pdbx_strand_id
1 'polypeptide(L)'
;MSSARSWLSKLQPKEKSPGKKKDLPPNGGLEDAPSNATKQRVAAAKQYIENHYKEQMKNLQERKERRDNLEKKLADAEISEEEQTNILKYFEKKETEYMRLQRHKMGVEDFEIVAMIGKGAFGEVRICKEKTTGNVYAMKKLKKSEMLRRGQVEHVKAERNLLAEVDSNCIVKLYCSFQDSDYLYLIMEYLPGGDMMTLLMRKDTLTEDESRFYVAECVLAIESIHKHNYIHRDIKPDNLLLDRYGHLKLSDFGLCKPLDAMNFPNLNEKDVVYNKSQSSGSLLGDHRPKCSQQEQLEHWQRNRRTLAYSTVGTPDYIAPEVLLKKGYGMECDWWSLGAIMYEMLVGYPPFYSDEPMNTCRKIVNWRTHLKFPEEAKLSLEAKDLMSRFLCNVDQRIGTRGADEIKAHPWFRGIDWDRLYEIKAAYVPQVNDDLDTQNFEKFDEPLDHCRASSKGPWRKMLSSKDLNFVGYTYKNFELVNEHEGSGIAELKKVSKSKRPTIKTLFGNLSGVLCLLNVYQFDVSTHTYKHPLSILQFIASLHAFFF
;
A
#
# COMPACT_ATOMS: atom_id res chain seq x y z
N MET A 1 8.10 -44.50 -4.47
CA MET A 1 6.70 -44.55 -3.98
C MET A 1 6.45 -45.83 -3.19
N SER A 2 7.04 -45.98 -1.99
CA SER A 2 6.95 -47.24 -1.22
C SER A 2 6.97 -47.07 0.30
N SER A 3 7.04 -45.85 0.82
CA SER A 3 7.01 -45.58 2.28
C SER A 3 5.63 -45.16 2.80
N ALA A 4 4.70 -44.75 1.93
CA ALA A 4 3.38 -44.24 2.33
C ALA A 4 2.31 -45.34 2.61
N ARG A 5 2.58 -46.62 2.31
CA ARG A 5 1.60 -47.71 2.50
C ARG A 5 1.63 -48.39 3.87
N SER A 6 2.67 -48.17 4.69
CA SER A 6 2.84 -48.87 5.97
C SER A 6 2.06 -48.25 7.14
N TRP A 7 1.68 -46.96 7.05
CA TRP A 7 0.94 -46.29 8.12
C TRP A 7 -0.57 -46.57 8.09
N LEU A 8 -1.13 -46.87 6.91
CA LEU A 8 -2.58 -47.06 6.73
C LEU A 8 -3.10 -48.46 7.13
N SER A 9 -2.22 -49.45 7.32
CA SER A 9 -2.64 -50.80 7.73
C SER A 9 -2.79 -50.99 9.25
N LYS A 10 -2.47 -49.97 10.06
CA LYS A 10 -2.63 -50.00 11.53
C LYS A 10 -4.00 -49.54 12.02
N LEU A 11 -4.92 -49.20 11.12
CA LEU A 11 -6.28 -48.75 11.43
C LEU A 11 -7.34 -49.70 10.86
N GLN A 12 -7.25 -51.00 11.18
CA GLN A 12 -8.39 -51.91 11.03
C GLN A 12 -8.91 -52.34 12.41
N PRO A 13 -10.24 -52.38 12.63
CA PRO A 13 -10.81 -52.72 13.93
C PRO A 13 -10.68 -54.22 14.16
N LYS A 14 -10.08 -54.63 15.29
CA LYS A 14 -10.10 -56.03 15.74
C LYS A 14 -11.51 -56.41 16.21
N GLU A 15 -12.08 -57.44 15.60
CA GLU A 15 -13.28 -58.13 16.08
C GLU A 15 -13.06 -58.67 17.51
N LYS A 16 -14.02 -58.45 18.40
CA LYS A 16 -14.01 -58.93 19.80
C LYS A 16 -14.70 -60.28 19.91
N SER A 17 -14.02 -61.28 20.45
CA SER A 17 -14.61 -62.51 20.99
C SER A 17 -15.14 -62.29 22.42
N PRO A 18 -16.21 -63.00 22.86
CA PRO A 18 -16.97 -62.65 24.06
C PRO A 18 -16.38 -63.28 25.33
N GLY A 19 -16.34 -62.54 26.43
CA GLY A 19 -15.89 -63.09 27.72
C GLY A 19 -15.97 -62.14 28.92
N LYS A 20 -17.10 -62.24 29.63
CA LYS A 20 -17.37 -61.94 31.05
C LYS A 20 -17.49 -60.48 31.53
N LYS A 21 -18.72 -60.21 32.00
CA LYS A 21 -19.27 -59.05 32.70
C LYS A 21 -18.46 -58.66 33.94
N LYS A 22 -18.23 -57.36 34.12
CA LYS A 22 -18.25 -56.67 35.41
C LYS A 22 -18.88 -55.28 35.19
N ASP A 23 -19.94 -55.03 35.94
CA ASP A 23 -20.80 -53.85 35.91
C ASP A 23 -20.07 -52.56 36.30
N LEU A 24 -20.45 -51.41 35.71
CA LEU A 24 -20.43 -50.01 36.22
C LEU A 24 -20.83 -49.01 35.08
N PRO A 25 -21.28 -47.78 35.39
CA PRO A 25 -22.61 -47.22 35.08
C PRO A 25 -22.73 -46.44 33.74
N PRO A 26 -23.94 -46.02 33.32
CA PRO A 26 -24.19 -45.48 31.99
C PRO A 26 -23.91 -43.97 31.97
N ASN A 27 -23.00 -43.53 31.10
CA ASN A 27 -23.06 -42.18 30.59
C ASN A 27 -22.57 -42.16 29.14
N GLY A 28 -23.51 -41.93 28.22
CA GLY A 28 -23.22 -41.74 26.80
C GLY A 28 -22.45 -40.44 26.62
N GLY A 29 -21.15 -40.55 26.35
CA GLY A 29 -20.37 -39.43 25.84
C GLY A 29 -20.79 -39.19 24.40
N LEU A 30 -21.46 -38.07 24.15
CA LEU A 30 -21.47 -37.45 22.82
C LEU A 30 -20.02 -37.35 22.35
N GLU A 31 -19.74 -37.73 21.10
CA GLU A 31 -18.54 -37.23 20.43
C GLU A 31 -18.69 -35.70 20.33
N ASP A 32 -18.11 -34.99 21.30
CA ASP A 32 -18.18 -33.54 21.36
C ASP A 32 -17.60 -32.97 20.06
N ALA A 33 -18.46 -32.32 19.30
CA ALA A 33 -18.08 -31.66 18.06
C ALA A 33 -16.88 -30.74 18.33
N PRO A 34 -15.83 -30.76 17.47
CA PRO A 34 -14.62 -30.00 17.74
C PRO A 34 -14.94 -28.53 17.96
N SER A 35 -14.36 -27.95 19.02
CA SER A 35 -14.60 -26.56 19.39
C SER A 35 -14.42 -25.62 18.20
N ASN A 36 -15.15 -24.50 18.16
CA ASN A 36 -14.99 -23.51 17.09
C ASN A 36 -13.54 -23.01 16.97
N ALA A 37 -12.80 -22.93 18.08
CA ALA A 37 -11.37 -22.62 18.06
C ALA A 37 -10.53 -23.71 17.37
N THR A 38 -10.87 -24.99 17.57
CA THR A 38 -10.24 -26.12 16.87
C THR A 38 -10.55 -26.08 15.37
N LYS A 39 -11.81 -25.82 14.99
CA LYS A 39 -12.22 -25.70 13.58
C LYS A 39 -11.47 -24.55 12.88
N GLN A 40 -11.35 -23.39 13.51
CA GLN A 40 -10.57 -22.26 12.99
C GLN A 40 -9.08 -22.60 12.85
N ARG A 41 -8.47 -23.28 13.83
CA ARG A 41 -7.08 -23.73 13.74
C ARG A 41 -6.85 -24.71 12.58
N VAL A 42 -7.78 -25.64 12.37
CA VAL A 42 -7.71 -26.59 11.24
C VAL A 42 -7.84 -25.86 9.91
N ALA A 43 -8.76 -24.90 9.78
CA ALA A 43 -8.92 -24.10 8.58
C ALA A 43 -7.65 -23.28 8.26
N ALA A 44 -7.09 -22.60 9.26
CA ALA A 44 -5.85 -21.84 9.12
C ALA A 44 -4.65 -22.74 8.80
N ALA A 45 -4.54 -23.92 9.44
CA ALA A 45 -3.48 -24.88 9.15
C ALA A 45 -3.61 -25.43 7.72
N LYS A 46 -4.83 -25.76 7.27
CA LYS A 46 -5.10 -26.17 5.89
C LYS A 46 -4.67 -25.10 4.90
N GLN A 47 -5.09 -23.85 5.12
CA GLN A 47 -4.73 -22.72 4.26
C GLN A 47 -3.22 -22.47 4.24
N TYR A 48 -2.55 -22.55 5.40
CA TYR A 48 -1.09 -22.42 5.49
C TYR A 48 -0.37 -23.52 4.71
N ILE A 49 -0.79 -24.78 4.86
CA ILE A 49 -0.19 -25.92 4.16
C ILE A 49 -0.41 -25.79 2.65
N GLU A 50 -1.64 -25.48 2.21
CA GLU A 50 -1.96 -25.31 0.79
C GLU A 50 -1.14 -24.18 0.17
N ASN A 51 -1.05 -23.02 0.82
CA ASN A 51 -0.25 -21.90 0.34
C ASN A 51 1.24 -22.24 0.31
N HIS A 52 1.75 -22.91 1.34
CA HIS A 52 3.15 -23.34 1.40
C HIS A 52 3.50 -24.28 0.24
N TYR A 53 2.69 -25.31 -0.03
CA TYR A 53 2.94 -26.23 -1.13
C TYR A 53 2.76 -25.56 -2.50
N LYS A 54 1.76 -24.68 -2.67
CA LYS A 54 1.59 -23.90 -3.90
C LYS A 54 2.81 -23.04 -4.20
N GLU A 55 3.32 -22.33 -3.20
CA GLU A 55 4.50 -21.47 -3.33
C GLU A 55 5.77 -22.29 -3.60
N GLN A 56 5.95 -23.44 -2.93
CA GLN A 56 7.05 -24.36 -3.21
C GLN A 56 6.99 -24.90 -4.65
N MET A 57 5.81 -25.29 -5.14
CA MET A 57 5.63 -25.75 -6.51
C MET A 57 5.87 -24.65 -7.54
N LYS A 58 5.40 -23.42 -7.27
CA LYS A 58 5.68 -22.25 -8.11
C LYS A 58 7.18 -21.97 -8.19
N ASN A 59 7.88 -21.92 -7.05
CA ASN A 59 9.33 -21.70 -7.00
C ASN A 59 10.11 -22.81 -7.75
N LEU A 60 9.67 -24.07 -7.64
CA LEU A 60 10.26 -25.18 -8.37
C LEU A 60 10.07 -25.02 -9.89
N GLN A 61 8.87 -24.63 -10.31
CA GLN A 61 8.53 -24.41 -11.72
C GLN A 61 9.32 -23.25 -12.31
N GLU A 62 9.35 -22.10 -11.64
CA GLU A 62 10.13 -20.92 -12.06
C GLU A 62 11.63 -21.21 -12.12
N ARG A 63 12.14 -22.05 -11.20
CA ARG A 63 13.54 -22.51 -11.24
C ARG A 63 13.81 -23.38 -12.45
N LYS A 64 12.89 -24.29 -12.77
CA LYS A 64 12.99 -25.14 -13.96
C LYS A 64 12.96 -24.30 -15.23
N GLU A 65 12.01 -23.37 -15.35
CA GLU A 65 11.89 -22.49 -16.52
C GLU A 65 13.13 -21.61 -16.73
N ARG A 66 13.69 -21.04 -15.64
CA ARG A 66 14.92 -20.25 -15.74
C ARG A 66 16.11 -21.10 -16.20
N ARG A 67 16.20 -22.34 -15.74
CA ARG A 67 17.21 -23.31 -16.20
C ARG A 67 17.00 -23.70 -17.67
N ASP A 68 15.79 -24.09 -18.05
CA ASP A 68 15.44 -24.50 -19.42
C ASP A 68 15.72 -23.35 -20.42
N ASN A 69 15.44 -22.10 -20.03
CA ASN A 69 15.74 -20.93 -20.84
C ASN A 69 17.25 -20.68 -20.99
N LEU A 70 18.04 -20.96 -19.95
CA LEU A 70 19.50 -20.86 -20.05
C LEU A 70 20.06 -21.97 -20.94
N GLU A 71 19.63 -23.22 -20.75
CA GLU A 71 20.08 -24.36 -21.55
C GLU A 71 19.78 -24.18 -23.04
N LYS A 72 18.59 -23.67 -23.41
CA LYS A 72 18.27 -23.32 -24.80
C LYS A 72 19.22 -22.26 -25.38
N LYS A 73 19.48 -21.20 -24.63
CA LYS A 73 20.40 -20.13 -25.07
C LYS A 73 21.85 -20.62 -25.22
N LEU A 74 22.26 -21.56 -24.37
CA LEU A 74 23.58 -22.18 -24.46
C LEU A 74 23.67 -23.14 -25.65
N ALA A 75 22.57 -23.79 -26.04
CA ALA A 75 22.51 -24.63 -27.23
C ALA A 75 22.50 -23.82 -28.54
N ASP A 76 21.90 -22.62 -28.52
CA ASP A 76 21.89 -21.70 -29.66
C ASP A 76 23.23 -20.96 -29.85
N ALA A 77 24.09 -20.95 -28.83
CA ALA A 77 25.42 -20.37 -28.88
C ALA A 77 26.44 -21.46 -29.21
N GLU A 78 27.28 -21.26 -30.22
CA GLU A 78 28.37 -22.18 -30.60
C GLU A 78 29.55 -22.08 -29.59
N ILE A 79 29.27 -22.34 -28.32
CA ILE A 79 30.23 -22.32 -27.21
C ILE A 79 30.72 -23.74 -26.91
N SER A 80 31.93 -23.84 -26.37
CA SER A 80 32.54 -25.14 -26.03
C SER A 80 31.78 -25.84 -24.89
N GLU A 81 31.81 -27.18 -24.87
CA GLU A 81 31.18 -27.98 -23.80
C GLU A 81 31.74 -27.63 -22.40
N GLU A 82 33.01 -27.24 -22.32
CA GLU A 82 33.66 -26.83 -21.08
C GLU A 82 33.11 -25.49 -20.56
N GLU A 83 32.95 -24.50 -21.46
CA GLU A 83 32.35 -23.21 -21.13
C GLU A 83 30.86 -23.35 -20.75
N GLN A 84 30.12 -24.20 -21.47
CA GLN A 84 28.73 -24.52 -21.14
C GLN A 84 28.62 -25.09 -19.73
N THR A 85 29.51 -26.01 -19.36
CA THR A 85 29.56 -26.62 -18.03
C THR A 85 29.88 -25.59 -16.94
N ASN A 86 30.82 -24.68 -17.20
CA ASN A 86 31.20 -23.63 -16.26
C ASN A 86 30.06 -22.63 -16.03
N ILE A 87 29.33 -22.25 -17.10
CA ILE A 87 28.16 -21.37 -17.01
C ILE A 87 27.03 -22.02 -16.21
N LEU A 88 26.75 -23.30 -16.44
CA LEU A 88 25.74 -24.04 -15.67
C LEU A 88 26.10 -24.13 -14.19
N LYS A 89 27.37 -24.43 -13.85
CA LYS A 89 27.84 -24.44 -12.45
C LYS A 89 27.70 -23.07 -11.79
N TYR A 90 28.05 -22.00 -12.50
CA TYR A 90 27.88 -20.63 -12.01
C TYR A 90 26.40 -20.30 -11.77
N PHE A 91 25.52 -20.68 -12.71
CA PHE A 91 24.08 -20.51 -12.58
C PHE A 91 23.50 -21.26 -11.37
N GLU A 92 23.92 -22.51 -11.14
CA GLU A 92 23.50 -23.29 -9.97
C GLU A 92 23.96 -22.67 -8.65
N LYS A 93 25.19 -22.11 -8.62
CA LYS A 93 25.67 -21.36 -7.47
C LYS A 93 24.80 -20.13 -7.21
N LYS A 94 24.44 -19.37 -8.26
CA LYS A 94 23.57 -18.20 -8.17
C LYS A 94 22.14 -18.56 -7.74
N GLU A 95 21.59 -19.67 -8.23
CA GLU A 95 20.29 -20.21 -7.75
C GLU A 95 20.32 -20.58 -6.27
N THR A 96 21.44 -21.15 -5.81
CA THR A 96 21.62 -21.53 -4.41
C THR A 96 21.71 -20.30 -3.51
N GLU A 97 22.46 -19.28 -3.93
CA GLU A 97 22.53 -17.97 -3.27
C GLU A 97 21.14 -17.31 -3.23
N TYR A 98 20.42 -17.29 -4.35
CA TYR A 98 19.06 -16.78 -4.44
C TYR A 98 18.12 -17.51 -3.46
N MET A 99 18.14 -18.84 -3.40
CA MET A 99 17.36 -19.60 -2.44
C MET A 99 17.79 -19.39 -0.99
N ARG A 100 19.06 -19.02 -0.72
CA ARG A 100 19.53 -18.67 0.61
C ARG A 100 19.00 -17.30 1.03
N LEU A 101 19.03 -16.32 0.13
CA LEU A 101 18.46 -14.98 0.34
C LEU A 101 16.93 -15.05 0.57
N GLN A 102 16.23 -15.91 -0.18
CA GLN A 102 14.79 -16.18 0.00
C GLN A 102 14.46 -16.81 1.36
N ARG A 103 15.40 -17.55 1.97
CA ARG A 103 15.22 -18.19 3.28
C ARG A 103 15.54 -17.26 4.46
N HIS A 104 16.19 -16.13 4.22
CA HIS A 104 16.45 -15.15 5.27
C HIS A 104 15.16 -14.40 5.59
N LYS A 105 14.56 -14.74 6.73
CA LYS A 105 13.38 -14.03 7.24
C LYS A 105 13.85 -12.73 7.87
N MET A 106 13.62 -11.63 7.16
CA MET A 106 13.81 -10.28 7.69
C MET A 106 13.05 -10.14 9.00
N GLY A 107 13.70 -9.61 10.02
CA GLY A 107 13.14 -9.30 11.32
C GLY A 107 13.51 -7.88 11.77
N VAL A 108 12.91 -7.45 12.88
CA VAL A 108 13.18 -6.13 13.46
C VAL A 108 14.66 -5.94 13.83
N GLU A 109 15.35 -7.04 14.14
CA GLU A 109 16.77 -7.04 14.51
C GLU A 109 17.71 -6.68 13.34
N ASP A 110 17.24 -6.76 12.10
CA ASP A 110 18.01 -6.39 10.91
C ASP A 110 18.02 -4.85 10.69
N PHE A 111 17.24 -4.12 11.48
CA PHE A 111 17.11 -2.67 11.40
C PHE A 111 17.65 -2.00 12.66
N GLU A 112 18.35 -0.89 12.47
CA GLU A 112 18.71 0.07 13.50
C GLU A 112 17.61 1.14 13.55
N ILE A 113 16.92 1.27 14.69
CA ILE A 113 15.86 2.26 14.87
C ILE A 113 16.49 3.60 15.24
N VAL A 114 16.16 4.65 14.49
CA VAL A 114 16.80 5.96 14.62
C VAL A 114 15.94 6.94 15.42
N ALA A 115 14.73 7.25 14.96
CA ALA A 115 13.86 8.24 15.60
C ALA A 115 12.37 7.96 15.34
N MET A 116 11.50 8.42 16.23
CA MET A 116 10.05 8.41 16.00
C MET A 116 9.64 9.59 15.13
N ILE A 117 8.93 9.31 14.03
CA ILE A 117 8.45 10.31 13.08
C ILE A 117 6.92 10.41 13.05
N GLY A 118 6.20 9.47 13.67
CA GLY A 118 4.75 9.53 13.75
C GLY A 118 4.18 8.60 14.81
N LYS A 119 3.01 8.96 15.33
CA LYS A 119 2.28 8.18 16.32
C LYS A 119 0.81 8.07 15.93
N GLY A 120 0.34 6.85 15.73
CA GLY A 120 -1.05 6.56 15.35
C GLY A 120 -1.82 5.87 16.48
N ALA A 121 -3.12 5.64 16.24
CA ALA A 121 -4.01 5.00 17.21
C ALA A 121 -3.60 3.55 17.58
N PHE A 122 -2.92 2.85 16.67
CA PHE A 122 -2.59 1.43 16.80
C PHE A 122 -1.08 1.16 16.94
N GLY A 123 -0.25 2.20 16.88
CA GLY A 123 1.18 2.02 16.68
C GLY A 123 1.96 3.31 16.48
N GLU A 124 3.19 3.13 16.05
CA GLU A 124 4.17 4.20 15.85
C GLU A 124 4.88 4.00 14.51
N VAL A 125 5.34 5.10 13.91
CA VAL A 125 6.18 5.11 12.72
C VAL A 125 7.55 5.64 13.13
N ARG A 126 8.60 4.89 12.80
CA ARG A 126 9.98 5.25 13.12
C ARG A 126 10.83 5.20 11.88
N ILE A 127 11.77 6.13 11.76
CA ILE A 127 12.85 6.02 10.79
C ILE A 127 13.82 4.93 11.25
N CYS A 128 14.25 4.08 10.33
CA CYS A 128 15.19 3.00 10.60
C CYS A 128 16.18 2.82 9.47
N LYS A 129 17.36 2.32 9.80
CA LYS A 129 18.43 1.99 8.86
C LYS A 129 18.63 0.48 8.80
N GLU A 130 18.60 -0.11 7.61
CA GLU A 130 18.91 -1.53 7.45
C GLU A 130 20.41 -1.77 7.68
N LYS A 131 20.76 -2.71 8.55
CA LYS A 131 22.15 -2.91 9.00
C LYS A 131 23.08 -3.43 7.91
N THR A 132 22.55 -4.19 6.96
CA THR A 132 23.32 -4.81 5.87
C THR A 132 23.62 -3.85 4.74
N THR A 133 22.62 -3.11 4.29
CA THR A 133 22.71 -2.21 3.12
C THR A 133 23.04 -0.76 3.52
N GLY A 134 22.69 -0.37 4.75
CA GLY A 134 22.75 1.02 5.20
C GLY A 134 21.60 1.88 4.68
N ASN A 135 20.61 1.30 3.99
CA ASN A 135 19.48 2.04 3.44
C ASN A 135 18.51 2.51 4.53
N VAL A 136 17.89 3.67 4.30
CA VAL A 136 16.96 4.31 5.22
C VAL A 136 15.51 4.01 4.80
N TYR A 137 14.69 3.67 5.80
CA TYR A 137 13.28 3.33 5.62
C TYR A 137 12.41 3.92 6.72
N ALA A 138 11.10 4.01 6.44
CA ALA A 138 10.09 4.24 7.46
C ALA A 138 9.48 2.90 7.90
N MET A 139 9.63 2.56 9.19
CA MET A 139 9.05 1.37 9.81
C MET A 139 7.77 1.74 10.57
N LYS A 140 6.62 1.28 10.06
CA LYS A 140 5.34 1.36 10.78
C LYS A 140 5.15 0.10 11.61
N LYS A 141 5.09 0.27 12.93
CA LYS A 141 4.98 -0.80 13.93
C LYS A 141 3.59 -0.76 14.58
N LEU A 142 2.81 -1.82 14.40
CA LEU A 142 1.40 -1.92 14.79
C LEU A 142 1.20 -3.00 15.84
N LYS A 143 0.48 -2.71 16.92
CA LYS A 143 0.29 -3.65 18.04
C LYS A 143 -0.86 -4.63 17.78
N LYS A 144 -0.56 -5.94 17.69
CA LYS A 144 -1.55 -7.00 17.39
C LYS A 144 -2.73 -7.01 18.36
N SER A 145 -2.45 -6.87 19.66
CA SER A 145 -3.49 -6.90 20.69
C SER A 145 -4.49 -5.76 20.54
N GLU A 146 -4.02 -4.58 20.13
CA GLU A 146 -4.86 -3.39 19.98
C GLU A 146 -5.79 -3.50 18.77
N MET A 147 -5.25 -4.03 17.66
CA MET A 147 -6.03 -4.28 16.45
C MET A 147 -7.12 -5.33 16.66
N LEU A 148 -6.80 -6.42 17.38
CA LEU A 148 -7.77 -7.47 17.71
C LEU A 148 -8.89 -6.92 18.60
N ARG A 149 -8.53 -6.13 19.62
CA ARG A 149 -9.50 -5.51 20.54
C ARG A 149 -10.47 -4.58 19.82
N ARG A 150 -10.03 -3.88 18.77
CA ARG A 150 -10.84 -2.92 18.00
C ARG A 150 -11.46 -3.51 16.72
N GLY A 151 -11.21 -4.77 16.41
CA GLY A 151 -11.74 -5.43 15.20
C GLY A 151 -11.15 -4.90 13.88
N GLN A 152 -9.92 -4.41 13.87
CA GLN A 152 -9.29 -3.70 12.74
C GLN A 152 -8.29 -4.58 11.96
N VAL A 153 -8.44 -5.90 12.02
CA VAL A 153 -7.50 -6.83 11.36
C VAL A 153 -7.56 -6.72 9.85
N GLU A 154 -8.77 -6.64 9.29
CA GLU A 154 -8.98 -6.58 7.84
C GLU A 154 -8.45 -5.27 7.24
N HIS A 155 -8.52 -4.19 8.00
CA HIS A 155 -7.99 -2.86 7.65
C HIS A 155 -6.46 -2.90 7.41
N VAL A 156 -5.71 -3.53 8.31
CA VAL A 156 -4.25 -3.64 8.15
C VAL A 156 -3.85 -4.62 7.03
N LYS A 157 -4.67 -5.65 6.77
CA LYS A 157 -4.46 -6.52 5.61
C LYS A 157 -4.73 -5.78 4.30
N ALA A 158 -5.78 -4.95 4.26
CA ALA A 158 -6.12 -4.13 3.11
C ALA A 158 -5.01 -3.11 2.79
N GLU A 159 -4.50 -2.41 3.81
CA GLU A 159 -3.36 -1.50 3.67
C GLU A 159 -2.15 -2.18 3.05
N ARG A 160 -1.74 -3.33 3.62
CA ARG A 160 -0.62 -4.10 3.09
C ARG A 160 -0.86 -4.58 1.65
N ASN A 161 -2.06 -5.07 1.33
CA ASN A 161 -2.36 -5.56 -0.02
C ASN A 161 -2.28 -4.44 -1.05
N LEU A 162 -2.90 -3.29 -0.78
CA LEU A 162 -2.87 -2.14 -1.68
C LEU A 162 -1.42 -1.71 -1.91
N LEU A 163 -0.64 -1.55 -0.86
CA LEU A 163 0.76 -1.15 -0.96
C LEU A 163 1.65 -2.19 -1.68
N ALA A 164 1.27 -3.46 -1.66
CA ALA A 164 1.99 -4.53 -2.35
C ALA A 164 1.59 -4.69 -3.83
N GLU A 165 0.36 -4.30 -4.18
CA GLU A 165 -0.22 -4.45 -5.52
C GLU A 165 -0.05 -3.19 -6.37
N VAL A 166 -0.12 -2.01 -5.76
CA VAL A 166 -0.11 -0.73 -6.48
C VAL A 166 1.30 -0.15 -6.50
N ASP A 167 1.97 -0.27 -7.65
CA ASP A 167 3.24 0.42 -7.93
C ASP A 167 2.98 1.70 -8.72
N SER A 168 2.94 2.82 -8.01
CA SER A 168 2.69 4.15 -8.59
C SER A 168 3.56 5.18 -7.89
N ASN A 169 4.09 6.14 -8.66
CA ASN A 169 4.91 7.23 -8.10
C ASN A 169 4.12 8.08 -7.08
N CYS A 170 2.79 8.09 -7.18
CA CYS A 170 1.88 8.87 -6.35
C CYS A 170 1.55 8.21 -5.00
N ILE A 171 2.05 6.99 -4.74
CA ILE A 171 1.76 6.20 -3.54
C ILE A 171 3.07 5.82 -2.86
N VAL A 172 3.06 5.76 -1.53
CA VAL A 172 4.20 5.28 -0.73
C VAL A 172 4.52 3.83 -1.09
N LYS A 173 5.78 3.55 -1.40
CA LYS A 173 6.25 2.19 -1.70
C LYS A 173 6.42 1.34 -0.43
N LEU A 174 5.97 0.08 -0.52
CA LEU A 174 6.23 -0.96 0.49
C LEU A 174 7.33 -1.92 0.02
N TYR A 175 8.42 -1.98 0.78
CA TYR A 175 9.54 -2.90 0.51
C TYR A 175 9.27 -4.28 1.09
N CYS A 176 8.83 -4.35 2.34
CA CYS A 176 8.49 -5.62 2.98
C CYS A 176 7.56 -5.43 4.19
N SER A 177 6.94 -6.51 4.60
CA SER A 177 6.19 -6.61 5.85
C SER A 177 6.57 -7.89 6.60
N PHE A 178 6.64 -7.81 7.92
CA PHE A 178 6.92 -8.95 8.78
C PHE A 178 6.20 -8.82 10.12
N GLN A 179 6.29 -9.84 10.96
CA GLN A 179 5.60 -9.87 12.25
C GLN A 179 6.41 -10.61 13.30
N ASP A 180 6.26 -10.22 14.56
CA ASP A 180 6.76 -10.95 15.72
C ASP A 180 5.58 -11.44 16.60
N SER A 181 5.81 -11.79 17.87
CA SER A 181 4.75 -12.25 18.77
C SER A 181 3.68 -11.20 19.08
N ASP A 182 4.03 -9.91 19.03
CA ASP A 182 3.26 -8.82 19.61
C ASP A 182 2.91 -7.72 18.60
N TYR A 183 3.70 -7.59 17.52
CA TYR A 183 3.64 -6.52 16.55
C TYR A 183 3.64 -7.01 15.11
N LEU A 184 3.09 -6.16 14.24
CA LEU A 184 3.19 -6.20 12.79
C LEU A 184 4.06 -5.02 12.33
N TYR A 185 4.84 -5.24 11.28
CA TYR A 185 5.79 -4.28 10.75
C TYR A 185 5.58 -4.09 9.24
N LEU A 186 5.53 -2.83 8.80
CA LEU A 186 5.60 -2.43 7.40
C LEU A 186 6.87 -1.60 7.20
N ILE A 187 7.71 -1.99 6.24
CA ILE A 187 8.91 -1.26 5.84
C ILE A 187 8.61 -0.53 4.53
N MET A 188 8.56 0.79 4.63
CA MET A 188 8.13 1.68 3.57
C MET A 188 9.26 2.63 3.18
N GLU A 189 9.16 3.27 2.01
CA GLU A 189 10.06 4.36 1.66
C GLU A 189 9.95 5.49 2.68
N TYR A 190 11.10 6.05 3.06
CA TYR A 190 11.15 7.22 3.92
C TYR A 190 10.98 8.49 3.09
N LEU A 191 10.03 9.35 3.48
CA LEU A 191 9.71 10.59 2.79
C LEU A 191 10.10 11.79 3.69
N PRO A 192 11.29 12.37 3.51
CA PRO A 192 11.84 13.36 4.45
C PRO A 192 11.15 14.73 4.39
N GLY A 193 10.25 14.96 3.43
CA GLY A 193 9.50 16.20 3.31
C GLY A 193 8.40 16.37 4.36
N GLY A 194 8.10 15.33 5.15
CA GLY A 194 7.02 15.34 6.14
C GLY A 194 5.65 15.19 5.48
N ASP A 195 4.62 15.67 6.16
CA ASP A 195 3.23 15.64 5.70
C ASP A 195 2.69 17.03 5.35
N MET A 196 1.62 17.07 4.55
CA MET A 196 0.96 18.30 4.12
C MET A 196 0.36 19.07 5.29
N MET A 197 -0.07 18.40 6.36
CA MET A 197 -0.56 19.08 7.58
C MET A 197 0.54 19.95 8.18
N THR A 198 1.75 19.41 8.35
CA THR A 198 2.91 20.14 8.86
C THR A 198 3.29 21.31 7.95
N LEU A 199 3.18 21.15 6.62
CA LEU A 199 3.38 22.25 5.68
C LEU A 199 2.34 23.37 5.87
N LEU A 200 1.05 23.03 5.99
CA LEU A 200 -0.03 24.00 6.22
C LEU A 200 0.12 24.70 7.57
N MET A 201 0.57 24.00 8.61
CA MET A 201 0.87 24.61 9.91
C MET A 201 2.06 25.58 9.88
N ARG A 202 2.97 25.46 8.91
CA ARG A 202 4.13 26.36 8.77
C ARG A 202 3.82 27.57 7.89
N LYS A 203 2.98 27.40 6.87
CA LYS A 203 2.69 28.44 5.87
C LYS A 203 1.38 29.17 6.10
N ASP A 204 0.54 28.69 7.02
CA ASP A 204 -0.84 29.13 7.28
C ASP A 204 -1.80 28.88 6.11
N THR A 205 -1.45 29.37 4.92
CA THR A 205 -2.14 29.15 3.66
C THR A 205 -1.14 28.92 2.53
N LEU A 206 -1.62 28.32 1.44
CA LEU A 206 -0.89 28.17 0.19
C LEU A 206 -1.48 29.13 -0.85
N THR A 207 -0.63 29.61 -1.75
CA THR A 207 -1.10 30.37 -2.91
C THR A 207 -1.95 29.48 -3.82
N GLU A 208 -2.74 30.08 -4.71
CA GLU A 208 -3.51 29.29 -5.68
C GLU A 208 -2.62 28.48 -6.61
N ASP A 209 -1.42 28.94 -6.94
CA ASP A 209 -0.49 28.22 -7.80
C ASP A 209 0.11 27.00 -7.08
N GLU A 210 0.52 27.15 -5.82
CA GLU A 210 0.97 26.03 -4.97
C GLU A 210 -0.15 25.03 -4.73
N SER A 211 -1.35 25.52 -4.42
CA SER A 211 -2.53 24.69 -4.21
C SER A 211 -2.91 23.93 -5.49
N ARG A 212 -2.81 24.58 -6.66
CA ARG A 212 -3.09 23.94 -7.96
C ARG A 212 -2.16 22.77 -8.22
N PHE A 213 -0.87 22.92 -7.90
CA PHE A 213 0.11 21.86 -8.00
C PHE A 213 -0.26 20.67 -7.10
N TYR A 214 -0.46 20.90 -5.80
CA TYR A 214 -0.73 19.80 -4.86
C TYR A 214 -2.10 19.15 -5.03
N VAL A 215 -3.14 19.94 -5.37
CA VAL A 215 -4.46 19.38 -5.70
C VAL A 215 -4.36 18.54 -6.98
N ALA A 216 -3.58 18.94 -7.98
CA ALA A 216 -3.38 18.14 -9.18
C ALA A 216 -2.67 16.80 -8.87
N GLU A 217 -1.62 16.81 -8.04
CA GLU A 217 -0.96 15.56 -7.62
C GLU A 217 -1.90 14.66 -6.81
N CYS A 218 -2.71 15.23 -5.92
CA CYS A 218 -3.77 14.50 -5.21
C CYS A 218 -4.77 13.86 -6.18
N VAL A 219 -5.17 14.54 -7.26
CA VAL A 219 -6.06 13.96 -8.27
C VAL A 219 -5.43 12.73 -8.91
N LEU A 220 -4.14 12.77 -9.28
CA LEU A 220 -3.43 11.61 -9.83
C LEU A 220 -3.30 10.47 -8.81
N ALA A 221 -3.01 10.80 -7.55
CA ALA A 221 -2.89 9.81 -6.48
C ALA A 221 -4.23 9.08 -6.22
N ILE A 222 -5.32 9.84 -6.07
CA ILE A 222 -6.67 9.29 -5.86
C ILE A 222 -7.14 8.50 -7.09
N GLU A 223 -6.90 9.01 -8.30
CA GLU A 223 -7.21 8.28 -9.53
C GLU A 223 -6.44 6.94 -9.61
N SER A 224 -5.17 6.93 -9.20
CA SER A 224 -4.33 5.73 -9.20
C SER A 224 -4.90 4.63 -8.32
N ILE A 225 -5.36 4.94 -7.10
CA ILE A 225 -6.00 3.94 -6.23
C ILE A 225 -7.38 3.53 -6.74
N HIS A 226 -8.14 4.47 -7.32
CA HIS A 226 -9.47 4.18 -7.85
C HIS A 226 -9.41 3.24 -9.06
N LYS A 227 -8.41 3.38 -9.93
CA LYS A 227 -8.13 2.46 -11.04
C LYS A 227 -7.85 1.02 -10.59
N HIS A 228 -7.38 0.83 -9.36
CA HIS A 228 -7.15 -0.48 -8.75
C HIS A 228 -8.33 -0.94 -7.87
N ASN A 229 -9.51 -0.33 -8.03
CA ASN A 229 -10.74 -0.68 -7.30
C ASN A 229 -10.63 -0.51 -5.77
N TYR A 230 -9.84 0.45 -5.31
CA TYR A 230 -9.77 0.84 -3.90
C TYR A 230 -10.41 2.20 -3.66
N ILE A 231 -11.10 2.37 -2.53
CA ILE A 231 -11.55 3.67 -2.01
C ILE A 231 -10.71 3.99 -0.77
N HIS A 232 -10.17 5.22 -0.66
CA HIS A 232 -9.32 5.58 0.47
C HIS A 232 -10.10 5.80 1.76
N ARG A 233 -11.17 6.61 1.71
CA ARG A 233 -12.08 6.95 2.81
C ARG A 233 -11.47 7.78 3.97
N ASP A 234 -10.22 8.20 3.83
CA ASP A 234 -9.48 8.95 4.86
C ASP A 234 -8.44 9.88 4.22
N ILE A 235 -8.80 10.52 3.10
CA ILE A 235 -7.96 11.55 2.49
C ILE A 235 -7.99 12.77 3.41
N LYS A 236 -6.82 13.14 3.93
CA LYS A 236 -6.59 14.29 4.83
C LYS A 236 -5.14 14.74 4.72
N PRO A 237 -4.79 15.97 5.12
CA PRO A 237 -3.42 16.48 4.95
C PRO A 237 -2.35 15.64 5.65
N ASP A 238 -2.67 15.00 6.78
CA ASP A 238 -1.73 14.13 7.52
C ASP A 238 -1.32 12.87 6.72
N ASN A 239 -2.16 12.44 5.78
CA ASN A 239 -1.93 11.25 4.95
C ASN A 239 -1.26 11.59 3.61
N LEU A 240 -1.06 12.87 3.31
CA LEU A 240 -0.39 13.37 2.10
C LEU A 240 1.07 13.69 2.43
N LEU A 241 1.98 12.77 2.10
CA LEU A 241 3.40 12.90 2.42
C LEU A 241 4.18 13.55 1.28
N LEU A 242 5.28 14.21 1.60
CA LEU A 242 6.15 14.89 0.65
C LEU A 242 7.51 14.20 0.58
N ASP A 243 7.96 13.91 -0.64
CA ASP A 243 9.32 13.40 -0.86
C ASP A 243 10.39 14.50 -0.68
N ARG A 244 11.66 14.13 -0.87
CA ARG A 244 12.80 15.08 -0.75
C ARG A 244 12.77 16.22 -1.76
N TYR A 245 12.04 16.06 -2.86
CA TYR A 245 11.92 17.05 -3.92
C TYR A 245 10.62 17.87 -3.80
N GLY A 246 9.73 17.49 -2.89
CA GLY A 246 8.48 18.17 -2.59
C GLY A 246 7.26 17.63 -3.34
N HIS A 247 7.38 16.47 -4.01
CA HIS A 247 6.26 15.81 -4.67
C HIS A 247 5.42 15.00 -3.68
N LEU A 248 4.11 15.00 -3.91
CA LEU A 248 3.14 14.34 -3.06
C LEU A 248 3.05 12.84 -3.31
N LYS A 249 3.01 12.09 -2.21
CA LYS A 249 2.73 10.65 -2.16
C LYS A 249 1.66 10.36 -1.12
N LEU A 250 0.67 9.57 -1.51
CA LEU A 250 -0.42 9.15 -0.63
C LEU A 250 0.03 8.00 0.29
N SER A 251 -0.34 8.11 1.56
CA SER A 251 -0.01 7.16 2.62
C SER A 251 -1.25 6.79 3.46
N ASP A 252 -1.07 5.82 4.36
CA ASP A 252 -2.07 5.35 5.34
C ASP A 252 -3.38 4.82 4.74
N PHE A 253 -3.28 3.66 4.10
CA PHE A 253 -4.41 2.95 3.51
C PHE A 253 -5.18 2.08 4.51
N GLY A 254 -5.01 2.31 5.82
CA GLY A 254 -5.64 1.52 6.89
C GLY A 254 -7.17 1.52 6.82
N LEU A 255 -7.78 2.57 6.27
CA LEU A 255 -9.22 2.63 6.04
C LEU A 255 -9.59 2.30 4.59
N CYS A 256 -8.72 1.76 3.76
CA CYS A 256 -9.10 1.39 2.39
C CYS A 256 -10.05 0.19 2.36
N LYS A 257 -10.94 0.16 1.37
CA LYS A 257 -11.75 -1.02 1.05
C LYS A 257 -11.69 -1.35 -0.44
N PRO A 258 -11.48 -2.62 -0.82
CA PRO A 258 -11.66 -3.06 -2.19
C PRO A 258 -13.15 -3.00 -2.55
N LEU A 259 -13.48 -2.56 -3.77
CA LEU A 259 -14.86 -2.48 -4.25
C LEU A 259 -15.56 -3.84 -4.26
N ASP A 260 -14.83 -4.93 -4.53
CA ASP A 260 -15.39 -6.30 -4.61
C ASP A 260 -15.88 -6.83 -3.24
N ALA A 261 -15.49 -6.18 -2.14
CA ALA A 261 -16.01 -6.48 -0.81
C ALA A 261 -17.36 -5.79 -0.50
N MET A 262 -17.90 -4.98 -1.43
CA MET A 262 -19.26 -4.44 -1.38
C MET A 262 -20.30 -5.51 -1.76
N ASN A 263 -20.24 -6.71 -1.16
CA ASN A 263 -21.45 -7.50 -1.01
C ASN A 263 -22.29 -6.79 0.04
N PHE A 264 -23.24 -5.97 -0.42
CA PHE A 264 -24.23 -5.31 0.43
C PHE A 264 -24.82 -6.34 1.39
N PRO A 265 -24.53 -6.28 2.70
CA PRO A 265 -25.36 -7.00 3.64
C PRO A 265 -26.70 -6.27 3.60
N ASN A 266 -27.75 -6.95 3.16
CA ASN A 266 -29.12 -6.54 3.43
C ASN A 266 -29.26 -6.44 4.96
N LEU A 267 -29.07 -5.24 5.50
CA LEU A 267 -29.37 -4.94 6.89
C LEU A 267 -30.80 -4.40 6.92
N ASN A 268 -31.75 -5.34 6.91
CA ASN A 268 -33.05 -5.08 7.49
C ASN A 268 -32.87 -4.85 9.00
N GLU A 269 -33.35 -3.68 9.40
CA GLU A 269 -34.00 -3.36 10.67
C GLU A 269 -33.19 -3.08 11.95
N LYS A 270 -33.54 -1.88 12.47
CA LYS A 270 -33.83 -1.51 13.87
C LYS A 270 -32.63 -1.33 14.80
N ASP A 271 -32.19 -0.07 14.91
CA ASP A 271 -32.15 0.67 16.19
C ASP A 271 -31.38 2.00 16.04
N VAL A 272 -32.04 3.07 15.60
CA VAL A 272 -31.86 4.44 16.15
C VAL A 272 -33.15 5.22 15.85
N VAL A 273 -34.02 5.31 16.85
CA VAL A 273 -35.18 6.22 16.81
C VAL A 273 -34.65 7.65 16.86
N TYR A 274 -34.83 8.40 15.77
CA TYR A 274 -34.64 9.85 15.78
C TYR A 274 -35.85 10.46 16.50
N ASN A 275 -35.75 10.65 17.81
CA ASN A 275 -36.76 11.38 18.56
C ASN A 275 -36.75 12.84 18.08
N LYS A 276 -37.77 13.19 17.30
CA LYS A 276 -38.08 14.56 16.90
C LYS A 276 -38.73 15.27 18.09
N SER A 277 -37.94 15.60 19.10
CA SER A 277 -38.38 16.49 20.18
C SER A 277 -38.33 17.92 19.68
N GLN A 278 -39.49 18.50 19.35
CA GLN A 278 -39.63 19.95 19.27
C GLN A 278 -39.34 20.52 20.66
N SER A 279 -38.15 21.08 20.83
CA SER A 279 -37.83 22.02 21.90
C SER A 279 -37.97 23.41 21.30
N SER A 280 -39.07 24.09 21.64
CA SER A 280 -39.23 25.53 21.50
C SER A 280 -38.25 26.22 22.45
N GLY A 281 -37.01 26.36 22.01
CA GLY A 281 -35.96 27.14 22.66
C GLY A 281 -35.89 28.54 22.04
N SER A 282 -36.10 29.54 22.90
CA SER A 282 -36.03 30.99 22.65
C SER A 282 -34.99 31.43 21.62
N LEU A 283 -35.45 32.20 20.63
CA LEU A 283 -34.63 33.01 19.73
C LEU A 283 -33.98 34.15 20.51
N LEU A 284 -32.87 33.86 21.18
CA LEU A 284 -31.89 34.90 21.53
C LEU A 284 -30.86 34.91 20.40
N GLY A 285 -30.86 36.01 19.64
CA GLY A 285 -29.91 36.23 18.56
C GLY A 285 -28.48 36.07 19.08
N ASP A 286 -27.79 35.06 18.56
CA ASP A 286 -26.35 34.87 18.77
C ASP A 286 -25.63 35.97 17.97
N HIS A 287 -25.59 37.19 18.54
CA HIS A 287 -24.62 38.21 18.17
C HIS A 287 -23.24 37.78 18.70
N ARG A 288 -22.74 36.66 18.17
CA ARG A 288 -21.31 36.39 18.17
C ARG A 288 -20.68 37.30 17.12
N PRO A 289 -19.65 38.10 17.46
CA PRO A 289 -18.92 38.85 16.44
C PRO A 289 -18.43 37.86 15.39
N LYS A 290 -18.49 38.25 14.11
CA LYS A 290 -17.90 37.47 13.01
C LYS A 290 -16.44 37.19 13.38
N CYS A 291 -16.16 35.96 13.81
CA CYS A 291 -14.81 35.52 14.13
C CYS A 291 -13.98 35.62 12.84
N SER A 292 -12.90 36.40 12.88
CA SER A 292 -12.12 36.70 11.68
C SER A 292 -11.48 35.43 11.11
N GLN A 293 -11.11 35.43 9.83
CA GLN A 293 -10.41 34.30 9.20
C GLN A 293 -9.15 33.91 10.02
N GLN A 294 -8.41 34.92 10.48
CA GLN A 294 -7.20 34.76 11.28
C GLN A 294 -7.49 34.08 12.64
N GLU A 295 -8.55 34.48 13.33
CA GLU A 295 -8.94 33.86 14.61
C GLU A 295 -9.34 32.39 14.44
N GLN A 296 -10.04 32.04 13.36
CA GLN A 296 -10.41 30.65 13.06
C GLN A 296 -9.20 29.79 12.73
N LEU A 297 -8.24 30.33 11.96
CA LEU A 297 -6.97 29.68 11.67
C LEU A 297 -6.15 29.40 12.94
N GLU A 298 -5.94 30.41 13.77
CA GLU A 298 -5.19 30.27 15.03
C GLU A 298 -5.86 29.24 15.96
N HIS A 299 -7.19 29.24 15.99
CA HIS A 299 -7.96 28.27 16.77
C HIS A 299 -7.83 26.85 16.23
N TRP A 300 -7.93 26.67 14.92
CA TRP A 300 -7.71 25.40 14.23
C TRP A 300 -6.32 24.84 14.53
N GLN A 301 -5.26 25.62 14.32
CA GLN A 301 -3.89 25.19 14.53
C GLN A 301 -3.61 24.74 15.98
N ARG A 302 -4.17 25.46 16.97
CA ARG A 302 -4.03 25.11 18.38
C ARG A 302 -4.68 23.77 18.70
N ASN A 303 -5.90 23.56 18.22
CA ASN A 303 -6.66 22.34 18.51
C ASN A 303 -6.19 21.15 17.67
N ARG A 304 -5.64 21.39 16.47
CA ARG A 304 -5.22 20.32 15.56
C ARG A 304 -4.05 19.52 16.11
N ARG A 305 -3.07 20.16 16.75
CA ARG A 305 -1.96 19.46 17.44
C ARG A 305 -2.48 18.48 18.48
N THR A 306 -3.54 18.82 19.21
CA THR A 306 -4.17 17.92 20.18
C THR A 306 -4.96 16.80 19.51
N LEU A 307 -5.65 17.11 18.40
CA LEU A 307 -6.48 16.16 17.66
C LEU A 307 -5.67 15.12 16.87
N ALA A 308 -4.47 15.45 16.40
CA ALA A 308 -3.55 14.51 15.75
C ALA A 308 -3.22 13.29 16.63
N TYR A 309 -3.22 13.46 17.96
CA TYR A 309 -2.96 12.38 18.94
C TYR A 309 -4.23 11.71 19.49
N SER A 310 -5.43 12.18 19.12
CA SER A 310 -6.70 11.63 19.58
C SER A 310 -7.06 10.35 18.81
N THR A 311 -7.56 9.34 19.50
CA THR A 311 -8.10 8.12 18.86
C THR A 311 -9.41 8.34 18.11
N VAL A 312 -10.08 9.47 18.37
CA VAL A 312 -11.29 9.90 17.68
C VAL A 312 -10.83 11.05 16.79
N GLY A 313 -10.32 10.72 15.59
CA GLY A 313 -9.86 11.72 14.63
C GLY A 313 -10.97 12.72 14.27
N THR A 314 -10.61 13.81 13.60
CA THR A 314 -11.57 14.87 13.33
C THR A 314 -12.33 14.62 12.02
N PRO A 315 -13.67 14.74 11.99
CA PRO A 315 -14.48 14.41 10.82
C PRO A 315 -14.44 15.44 9.69
N ASP A 316 -13.52 16.42 9.73
CA ASP A 316 -13.54 17.62 8.88
C ASP A 316 -13.55 17.32 7.37
N TYR A 317 -12.91 16.22 6.96
CA TYR A 317 -12.77 15.82 5.56
C TYR A 317 -13.79 14.74 5.14
N ILE A 318 -14.63 14.26 6.07
CA ILE A 318 -15.56 13.16 5.80
C ILE A 318 -16.74 13.65 4.97
N ALA A 319 -17.05 12.94 3.88
CA ALA A 319 -18.19 13.24 3.04
C ALA A 319 -19.55 13.00 3.74
N PRO A 320 -20.60 13.80 3.45
CA PRO A 320 -21.89 13.70 4.14
C PRO A 320 -22.57 12.34 3.95
N GLU A 321 -22.44 11.71 2.79
CA GLU A 321 -22.99 10.37 2.52
C GLU A 321 -22.36 9.26 3.38
N VAL A 322 -21.08 9.42 3.75
CA VAL A 322 -20.37 8.50 4.65
C VAL A 322 -20.93 8.63 6.07
N LEU A 323 -21.18 9.86 6.54
CA LEU A 323 -21.81 10.12 7.84
C LEU A 323 -23.25 9.62 7.90
N LEU A 324 -24.00 9.79 6.82
CA LEU A 324 -25.42 9.39 6.72
C LEU A 324 -25.61 7.88 6.48
N LYS A 325 -24.53 7.12 6.27
CA LYS A 325 -24.55 5.67 6.01
C LYS A 325 -25.49 5.25 4.87
N LYS A 326 -25.69 6.11 3.86
CA LYS A 326 -26.62 5.87 2.74
C LYS A 326 -26.03 4.99 1.62
N GLY A 327 -24.91 4.33 1.89
CA GLY A 327 -24.02 3.83 0.84
C GLY A 327 -23.16 4.97 0.26
N TYR A 328 -21.93 4.65 -0.11
CA TYR A 328 -20.98 5.58 -0.72
C TYR A 328 -20.06 4.81 -1.66
N GLY A 329 -19.59 5.46 -2.71
CA GLY A 329 -18.57 4.96 -3.63
C GLY A 329 -17.27 5.74 -3.54
N MET A 330 -16.53 5.74 -4.65
CA MET A 330 -15.24 6.40 -4.83
C MET A 330 -15.32 7.93 -4.74
N GLU A 331 -16.50 8.49 -5.00
CA GLU A 331 -16.77 9.93 -4.99
C GLU A 331 -16.52 10.62 -3.64
N CYS A 332 -16.50 9.87 -2.53
CA CYS A 332 -16.28 10.44 -1.20
C CYS A 332 -14.84 10.96 -1.01
N ASP A 333 -13.87 10.39 -1.74
CA ASP A 333 -12.49 10.86 -1.74
C ASP A 333 -12.39 12.25 -2.43
N TRP A 334 -13.22 12.51 -3.45
CA TRP A 334 -13.28 13.82 -4.11
C TRP A 334 -13.87 14.92 -3.22
N TRP A 335 -14.81 14.59 -2.33
CA TRP A 335 -15.26 15.54 -1.30
C TRP A 335 -14.12 15.93 -0.37
N SER A 336 -13.37 14.92 0.08
CA SER A 336 -12.23 15.09 0.98
C SER A 336 -11.18 15.99 0.34
N LEU A 337 -10.88 15.80 -0.96
CA LEU A 337 -10.01 16.68 -1.73
C LEU A 337 -10.53 18.12 -1.80
N GLY A 338 -11.84 18.33 -1.97
CA GLY A 338 -12.43 19.67 -1.93
C GLY A 338 -12.26 20.36 -0.57
N ALA A 339 -12.38 19.61 0.52
CA ALA A 339 -12.14 20.13 1.87
C ALA A 339 -10.67 20.50 2.11
N ILE A 340 -9.74 19.70 1.58
CA ILE A 340 -8.28 19.97 1.63
C ILE A 340 -7.94 21.20 0.78
N MET A 341 -8.49 21.30 -0.44
CA MET A 341 -8.30 22.47 -1.30
C MET A 341 -8.78 23.75 -0.59
N TYR A 342 -9.93 23.68 0.10
CA TYR A 342 -10.41 24.79 0.91
C TYR A 342 -9.43 25.13 2.03
N GLU A 343 -8.95 24.14 2.78
CA GLU A 343 -7.98 24.37 3.86
C GLU A 343 -6.66 24.97 3.34
N MET A 344 -6.15 24.50 2.21
CA MET A 344 -4.94 25.06 1.59
C MET A 344 -5.10 26.56 1.29
N LEU A 345 -6.26 26.96 0.77
CA LEU A 345 -6.50 28.33 0.32
C LEU A 345 -7.00 29.27 1.43
N VAL A 346 -7.72 28.73 2.43
CA VAL A 346 -8.39 29.51 3.47
C VAL A 346 -7.69 29.40 4.83
N GLY A 347 -6.96 28.31 5.06
CA GLY A 347 -6.16 28.04 6.27
C GLY A 347 -6.84 27.12 7.30
N TYR A 348 -8.13 26.82 7.13
CA TYR A 348 -8.85 25.90 8.00
C TYR A 348 -9.92 25.13 7.21
N PRO A 349 -10.35 23.93 7.66
CA PRO A 349 -11.37 23.16 6.95
C PRO A 349 -12.74 23.86 6.91
N PRO A 350 -13.54 23.69 5.84
CA PRO A 350 -14.75 24.48 5.59
C PRO A 350 -15.85 24.30 6.67
N PHE A 351 -15.84 23.16 7.36
CA PHE A 351 -16.87 22.80 8.35
C PHE A 351 -16.32 22.72 9.77
N TYR A 352 -15.13 23.24 10.01
CA TYR A 352 -14.45 23.14 11.30
C TYR A 352 -15.30 23.69 12.47
N SER A 353 -15.23 22.99 13.60
CA SER A 353 -15.83 23.38 14.87
C SER A 353 -15.06 22.71 16.03
N ASP A 354 -15.15 23.30 17.22
CA ASP A 354 -14.48 22.78 18.43
C ASP A 354 -14.95 21.38 18.83
N GLU A 355 -16.23 21.10 18.61
CA GLU A 355 -16.84 19.82 18.93
C GLU A 355 -17.06 19.00 17.65
N PRO A 356 -16.52 17.76 17.57
CA PRO A 356 -16.65 16.91 16.38
C PRO A 356 -18.10 16.69 15.93
N MET A 357 -19.05 16.64 16.87
CA MET A 357 -20.47 16.48 16.54
C MET A 357 -21.04 17.72 15.83
N ASN A 358 -20.57 18.92 16.16
CA ASN A 358 -20.95 20.14 15.47
C ASN A 358 -20.31 20.22 14.08
N THR A 359 -19.07 19.77 13.92
CA THR A 359 -18.46 19.56 12.60
C THR A 359 -19.32 18.62 11.74
N CYS A 360 -19.73 17.46 12.26
CA CYS A 360 -20.64 16.54 11.56
C CYS A 360 -21.98 17.21 11.18
N ARG A 361 -22.57 18.02 12.07
CA ARG A 361 -23.81 18.76 11.77
C ARG A 361 -23.61 19.79 10.66
N LYS A 362 -22.47 20.51 10.66
CA LYS A 362 -22.11 21.46 9.59
C LYS A 362 -21.92 20.73 8.25
N ILE A 363 -21.26 19.58 8.24
CA ILE A 363 -21.06 18.75 7.04
C ILE A 363 -22.40 18.26 6.47
N VAL A 364 -23.29 17.71 7.30
CA VAL A 364 -24.61 17.25 6.84
C VAL A 364 -25.45 18.41 6.30
N ASN A 365 -25.29 19.62 6.85
CA ASN A 365 -25.95 20.84 6.42
C ASN A 365 -25.02 21.75 5.58
N TRP A 366 -24.13 21.17 4.77
CA TRP A 366 -23.08 21.90 4.05
C TRP A 366 -23.62 23.06 3.20
N ARG A 367 -24.82 22.92 2.61
CA ARG A 367 -25.45 23.95 1.76
C ARG A 367 -25.61 25.30 2.45
N THR A 368 -25.78 25.32 3.77
CA THR A 368 -25.94 26.56 4.56
C THR A 368 -24.66 26.97 5.28
N HIS A 369 -23.68 26.07 5.37
CA HIS A 369 -22.45 26.27 6.16
C HIS A 369 -21.20 26.47 5.31
N LEU A 370 -21.19 26.03 4.06
CA LEU A 370 -20.10 26.32 3.13
C LEU A 370 -20.13 27.81 2.78
N LYS A 371 -19.12 28.53 3.25
CA LYS A 371 -18.96 29.97 3.05
C LYS A 371 -17.52 30.26 2.70
N PHE A 372 -17.29 31.17 1.78
CA PHE A 372 -15.94 31.60 1.39
C PHE A 372 -15.67 32.97 2.02
N PRO A 373 -14.65 33.10 2.90
CA PRO A 373 -14.27 34.40 3.47
C PRO A 373 -13.79 35.34 2.37
N GLU A 374 -14.15 36.63 2.48
CA GLU A 374 -13.74 37.65 1.50
C GLU A 374 -12.22 37.93 1.61
N GLU A 375 -11.68 37.76 2.81
CA GLU A 375 -10.28 37.99 3.18
C GLU A 375 -9.32 37.03 2.45
N ALA A 376 -9.80 35.83 2.08
CA ALA A 376 -9.01 34.82 1.37
C ALA A 376 -8.76 35.15 -0.12
N LYS A 377 -9.43 36.17 -0.69
CA LYS A 377 -9.20 36.66 -2.07
C LYS A 377 -9.19 35.58 -3.16
N LEU A 378 -10.05 34.58 -3.03
CA LEU A 378 -10.10 33.42 -3.93
C LEU A 378 -10.65 33.78 -5.32
N SER A 379 -10.05 33.22 -6.36
CA SER A 379 -10.52 33.30 -7.75
C SER A 379 -11.91 32.68 -7.92
N LEU A 380 -12.60 33.06 -8.99
CA LEU A 380 -13.92 32.51 -9.30
C LEU A 380 -13.80 31.02 -9.67
N GLU A 381 -12.73 30.65 -10.36
CA GLU A 381 -12.41 29.28 -10.74
C GLU A 381 -12.12 28.40 -9.52
N ALA A 382 -11.40 28.90 -8.51
CA ALA A 382 -11.16 28.17 -7.26
C ALA A 382 -12.47 27.93 -6.50
N LYS A 383 -13.33 28.96 -6.40
CA LYS A 383 -14.66 28.85 -5.77
C LYS A 383 -15.57 27.87 -6.52
N ASP A 384 -15.57 27.88 -7.85
CA ASP A 384 -16.35 26.95 -8.68
C ASP A 384 -15.89 25.51 -8.45
N LEU A 385 -14.58 25.25 -8.52
CA LEU A 385 -14.03 23.91 -8.32
C LEU A 385 -14.38 23.36 -6.92
N MET A 386 -14.14 24.14 -5.86
CA MET A 386 -14.50 23.73 -4.51
C MET A 386 -16.00 23.47 -4.34
N SER A 387 -16.85 24.30 -4.97
CA SER A 387 -18.30 24.11 -4.92
C SER A 387 -18.76 22.85 -5.67
N ARG A 388 -18.02 22.42 -6.70
CA ARG A 388 -18.28 21.17 -7.44
C ARG A 388 -17.74 19.92 -6.75
N PHE A 389 -16.73 20.04 -5.89
CA PHE A 389 -16.31 18.98 -4.99
C PHE A 389 -17.25 18.85 -3.78
N LEU A 390 -17.53 19.97 -3.12
CA LEU A 390 -18.30 20.05 -1.89
C LEU A 390 -19.80 20.16 -2.17
N CYS A 391 -20.33 19.19 -2.91
CA CYS A 391 -21.75 19.09 -3.21
C CYS A 391 -22.28 17.66 -3.06
N ASN A 392 -23.56 17.46 -3.40
CA ASN A 392 -24.16 16.13 -3.40
C ASN A 392 -23.47 15.22 -4.42
N VAL A 393 -23.39 13.92 -4.09
CA VAL A 393 -22.77 12.86 -4.92
C VAL A 393 -23.21 12.89 -6.39
N ASP A 394 -24.49 13.12 -6.66
CA ASP A 394 -25.07 13.08 -8.00
C ASP A 394 -24.57 14.21 -8.94
N GLN A 395 -24.13 15.33 -8.35
CA GLN A 395 -23.58 16.49 -9.08
C GLN A 395 -22.08 16.66 -8.88
N ARG A 396 -21.46 15.81 -8.05
CA ARG A 396 -20.05 15.95 -7.68
C ARG A 396 -19.16 15.69 -8.89
N ILE A 397 -18.22 16.59 -9.13
CA ILE A 397 -17.20 16.40 -10.16
C ILE A 397 -16.33 15.20 -9.81
N GLY A 398 -16.00 14.38 -10.80
CA GLY A 398 -15.23 13.15 -10.58
C GLY A 398 -16.08 11.90 -10.43
N THR A 399 -17.41 12.02 -10.31
CA THR A 399 -18.34 10.87 -10.27
C THR A 399 -18.30 10.06 -11.57
N ARG A 400 -18.06 10.69 -12.73
CA ARG A 400 -17.87 9.97 -14.00
C ARG A 400 -16.40 9.66 -14.34
N GLY A 401 -15.47 9.97 -13.41
CA GLY A 401 -14.04 9.75 -13.58
C GLY A 401 -13.22 11.02 -13.36
N ALA A 402 -11.93 10.84 -13.07
CA ALA A 402 -11.01 11.93 -12.75
C ALA A 402 -10.82 12.94 -13.91
N ASP A 403 -11.08 12.55 -15.16
CA ASP A 403 -10.91 13.43 -16.32
C ASP A 403 -11.82 14.66 -16.27
N GLU A 404 -12.97 14.58 -15.60
CA GLU A 404 -13.84 15.74 -15.37
C GLU A 404 -13.15 16.81 -14.53
N ILE A 405 -12.43 16.36 -13.49
CA ILE A 405 -11.66 17.21 -12.61
C ILE A 405 -10.50 17.82 -13.39
N LYS A 406 -9.78 17.00 -14.16
CA LYS A 406 -8.63 17.44 -14.96
C LYS A 406 -8.98 18.49 -16.01
N ALA A 407 -10.19 18.41 -16.56
CA ALA A 407 -10.70 19.36 -17.55
C ALA A 407 -11.18 20.69 -16.95
N HIS A 408 -11.24 20.82 -15.61
CA HIS A 408 -11.73 22.02 -14.97
C HIS A 408 -10.81 23.24 -15.26
N PRO A 409 -11.36 24.44 -15.59
CA PRO A 409 -10.56 25.61 -15.96
C PRO A 409 -9.51 26.04 -14.93
N TRP A 410 -9.73 25.73 -13.65
CA TRP A 410 -8.77 26.02 -12.58
C TRP A 410 -7.41 25.30 -12.75
N PHE A 411 -7.37 24.18 -13.47
CA PHE A 411 -6.14 23.45 -13.80
C PHE A 411 -5.50 23.86 -15.13
N ARG A 412 -5.90 25.01 -15.70
CA ARG A 412 -5.33 25.49 -16.97
C ARG A 412 -3.79 25.57 -16.87
N GLY A 413 -3.11 24.95 -17.83
CA GLY A 413 -1.65 24.95 -17.91
C GLY A 413 -0.96 23.80 -17.17
N ILE A 414 -1.71 22.92 -16.49
CA ILE A 414 -1.16 21.69 -15.92
C ILE A 414 -0.97 20.64 -17.02
N ASP A 415 0.25 20.13 -17.13
CA ASP A 415 0.59 18.93 -17.89
C ASP A 415 0.51 17.72 -16.94
N TRP A 416 -0.58 16.96 -17.04
CA TRP A 416 -0.88 15.85 -16.14
C TRP A 416 0.10 14.68 -16.26
N ASP A 417 0.66 14.45 -17.46
CA ASP A 417 1.56 13.31 -17.70
C ASP A 417 2.96 13.57 -17.14
N ARG A 418 3.33 14.85 -17.02
CA ARG A 418 4.67 15.29 -16.60
C ARG A 418 4.68 15.96 -15.23
N LEU A 419 3.58 15.90 -14.49
CA LEU A 419 3.42 16.60 -13.21
C LEU A 419 4.49 16.21 -12.17
N TYR A 420 4.89 14.93 -12.15
CA TYR A 420 5.95 14.42 -11.28
C TYR A 420 7.38 14.62 -11.83
N GLU A 421 7.52 15.15 -13.05
CA GLU A 421 8.82 15.48 -13.66
C GLU A 421 9.19 16.95 -13.50
N ILE A 422 8.20 17.82 -13.27
CA ILE A 422 8.44 19.25 -13.07
C ILE A 422 8.86 19.54 -11.64
N LYS A 423 9.51 20.68 -11.42
CA LYS A 423 9.89 21.10 -10.06
C LYS A 423 8.64 21.34 -9.22
N ALA A 424 8.59 20.73 -8.02
CA ALA A 424 7.49 20.91 -7.08
C ALA A 424 7.35 22.37 -6.61
N ALA A 425 6.12 22.74 -6.24
CA ALA A 425 5.78 24.10 -5.81
C ALA A 425 6.51 24.51 -4.53
N TYR A 426 6.70 23.57 -3.59
CA TYR A 426 7.52 23.75 -2.40
C TYR A 426 8.51 22.58 -2.30
N VAL A 427 9.80 22.90 -2.16
CA VAL A 427 10.86 21.92 -1.95
C VAL A 427 11.24 21.97 -0.46
N PRO A 428 11.06 20.88 0.30
CA PRO A 428 11.40 20.84 1.71
C PRO A 428 12.91 20.96 1.91
N GLN A 429 13.32 21.62 2.99
CA GLN A 429 14.71 21.59 3.41
C GLN A 429 15.00 20.21 4.02
N VAL A 430 16.02 19.54 3.51
CA VAL A 430 16.48 18.22 3.94
C VAL A 430 18.00 18.23 3.90
N ASN A 431 18.65 18.09 5.06
CA ASN A 431 20.10 18.22 5.21
C ASN A 431 20.83 16.89 4.96
N ASP A 432 20.22 15.77 5.33
CA ASP A 432 20.77 14.42 5.21
C ASP A 432 19.67 13.36 5.10
N ASP A 433 20.06 12.10 4.83
CA ASP A 433 19.11 10.99 4.59
C ASP A 433 18.33 10.55 5.84
N LEU A 434 18.76 10.95 7.04
CA LEU A 434 18.09 10.69 8.32
C LEU A 434 17.40 11.94 8.90
N ASP A 435 17.35 13.04 8.14
CA ASP A 435 16.86 14.33 8.62
C ASP A 435 15.37 14.30 8.92
N THR A 436 15.02 14.49 10.19
CA THR A 436 13.64 14.49 10.69
C THR A 436 13.08 15.90 10.94
N GLN A 437 13.73 16.97 10.47
CA GLN A 437 13.30 18.35 10.76
C GLN A 437 11.90 18.72 10.25
N ASN A 438 11.38 17.98 9.25
CA ASN A 438 10.04 18.18 8.70
C ASN A 438 8.95 17.40 9.45
N PHE A 439 9.31 16.72 10.54
CA PHE A 439 8.39 15.98 11.39
C PHE A 439 8.22 16.66 12.75
N GLU A 440 7.10 16.38 13.42
CA GLU A 440 6.94 16.74 14.81
C GLU A 440 7.94 15.99 15.69
N LYS A 441 8.50 16.69 16.69
CA LYS A 441 9.39 16.07 17.66
C LYS A 441 8.57 15.38 18.75
N PHE A 442 8.82 14.10 18.94
CA PHE A 442 8.20 13.32 20.00
C PHE A 442 9.11 13.23 21.21
N ASP A 443 8.58 13.50 22.41
CA ASP A 443 9.29 13.21 23.65
C ASP A 443 9.43 11.69 23.79
N GLU A 444 10.63 11.17 23.61
CA GLU A 444 10.91 9.75 23.79
C GLU A 444 10.87 9.40 25.27
N PRO A 445 9.98 8.49 25.72
CA PRO A 445 10.18 7.83 26.99
C PRO A 445 11.50 7.05 26.90
N LEU A 446 12.42 7.31 27.83
CA LEU A 446 13.65 6.54 28.07
C LEU A 446 13.33 5.10 28.45
N ASP A 447 12.78 4.32 27.53
CA ASP A 447 12.73 2.87 27.66
C ASP A 447 13.34 2.28 26.40
N HIS A 448 14.67 2.17 26.48
CA HIS A 448 15.47 1.37 25.57
C HIS A 448 14.79 0.02 25.37
N CYS A 449 14.65 -0.38 24.11
CA CYS A 449 14.32 -1.74 23.74
C CYS A 449 15.32 -2.69 24.40
N ARG A 450 14.99 -3.23 25.57
CA ARG A 450 15.56 -4.50 26.01
C ARG A 450 14.99 -5.55 25.07
N ALA A 451 15.77 -5.89 24.05
CA ALA A 451 15.58 -7.10 23.29
C ALA A 451 15.45 -8.25 24.30
N SER A 452 14.24 -8.80 24.44
CA SER A 452 14.07 -10.06 25.17
C SER A 452 14.69 -11.12 24.27
N SER A 453 15.95 -11.45 24.55
CA SER A 453 16.66 -12.57 23.94
C SER A 453 15.86 -13.85 24.16
N LYS A 454 15.00 -14.22 23.22
CA LYS A 454 14.40 -15.55 23.16
C LYS A 454 14.85 -16.19 21.87
N GLY A 455 15.68 -17.22 22.05
CA GLY A 455 16.31 -18.02 21.02
C GLY A 455 15.35 -18.78 20.10
N PRO A 456 15.89 -19.65 19.23
CA PRO A 456 15.25 -20.02 17.97
C PRO A 456 14.00 -20.90 18.13
N TRP A 457 12.93 -20.47 17.45
CA TRP A 457 11.92 -21.29 16.76
C TRP A 457 11.45 -22.58 17.45
N ARG A 458 10.46 -22.46 18.34
CA ARG A 458 9.27 -23.33 18.39
C ARG A 458 8.26 -22.77 19.39
N LYS A 459 7.37 -21.90 18.93
CA LYS A 459 6.09 -21.69 19.61
C LYS A 459 4.99 -21.96 18.60
N MET A 460 4.10 -22.88 18.95
CA MET A 460 2.86 -23.11 18.22
C MET A 460 2.17 -21.77 17.96
N LEU A 461 1.61 -21.60 16.76
CA LEU A 461 0.78 -20.46 16.38
C LEU A 461 -0.17 -20.14 17.53
N SER A 462 0.03 -19.00 18.19
CA SER A 462 -0.93 -18.54 19.19
C SER A 462 -2.25 -18.24 18.47
N SER A 463 -3.40 -18.27 19.16
CA SER A 463 -4.65 -17.92 18.47
C SER A 463 -4.66 -16.49 17.93
N LYS A 464 -3.76 -15.63 18.44
CA LYS A 464 -3.55 -14.27 17.93
C LYS A 464 -2.88 -14.26 16.56
N ASP A 465 -1.97 -15.21 16.28
CA ASP A 465 -1.22 -15.29 15.03
C ASP A 465 -2.05 -15.87 13.87
N LEU A 466 -3.09 -16.64 14.19
CA LEU A 466 -4.02 -17.19 13.19
C LEU A 466 -4.70 -16.09 12.36
N ASN A 467 -4.96 -14.93 12.97
CA ASN A 467 -5.60 -13.80 12.31
C ASN A 467 -4.67 -13.04 11.35
N PHE A 468 -3.35 -13.25 11.48
CA PHE A 468 -2.30 -12.57 10.71
C PHE A 468 -1.48 -13.55 9.85
N VAL A 469 -2.04 -14.74 9.57
CA VAL A 469 -1.43 -15.70 8.64
C VAL A 469 -1.31 -15.06 7.26
N GLY A 470 -0.14 -15.21 6.65
CA GLY A 470 0.17 -14.60 5.36
C GLY A 470 0.52 -13.11 5.45
N TYR A 471 0.67 -12.50 6.64
CA TYR A 471 1.04 -11.08 6.78
C TYR A 471 2.36 -10.73 6.10
N THR A 472 3.33 -11.64 6.18
CA THR A 472 4.70 -11.46 5.69
C THR A 472 4.75 -11.32 4.17
N TYR A 473 5.35 -10.23 3.70
CA TYR A 473 5.56 -9.91 2.28
C TYR A 473 6.98 -9.38 2.10
N LYS A 474 7.62 -9.67 0.97
CA LYS A 474 8.93 -9.09 0.60
C LYS A 474 8.93 -8.81 -0.89
N ASN A 475 9.11 -7.55 -1.27
CA ASN A 475 9.25 -7.14 -2.65
C ASN A 475 10.71 -7.38 -3.09
N PHE A 476 10.96 -8.54 -3.71
CA PHE A 476 12.31 -8.92 -4.15
C PHE A 476 12.86 -8.07 -5.30
N GLU A 477 12.03 -7.29 -6.00
CA GLU A 477 12.48 -6.43 -7.10
C GLU A 477 13.03 -5.11 -6.55
N LEU A 478 12.29 -4.45 -5.65
CA LEU A 478 12.73 -3.21 -5.01
C LEU A 478 13.88 -3.41 -4.02
N VAL A 479 13.86 -4.50 -3.23
CA VAL A 479 14.92 -4.79 -2.24
C VAL A 479 16.26 -5.09 -2.92
N ASN A 480 16.24 -5.62 -4.15
CA ASN A 480 17.45 -5.95 -4.91
C ASN A 480 17.87 -4.88 -5.95
N GLU A 481 17.13 -3.77 -6.10
CA GLU A 481 17.55 -2.65 -6.98
C GLU A 481 18.93 -2.09 -6.57
N HIS A 482 19.33 -2.26 -5.31
CA HIS A 482 20.63 -1.80 -4.81
C HIS A 482 21.70 -2.88 -4.61
N GLU A 483 21.36 -4.17 -4.73
CA GLU A 483 22.35 -5.28 -4.78
C GLU A 483 22.67 -5.73 -6.22
N GLY A 484 22.20 -5.01 -7.25
CA GLY A 484 22.49 -5.39 -8.62
C GLY A 484 22.25 -4.30 -9.64
N SER A 485 23.28 -3.46 -9.86
CA SER A 485 23.51 -2.69 -11.10
C SER A 485 23.74 -3.61 -12.34
N GLY A 486 22.91 -4.65 -12.48
CA GLY A 486 23.00 -5.63 -13.56
C GLY A 486 21.87 -6.67 -13.59
N ILE A 487 20.97 -6.73 -12.60
CA ILE A 487 19.86 -7.71 -12.61
C ILE A 487 18.48 -7.03 -12.63
N ALA A 488 18.34 -5.80 -12.13
CA ALA A 488 17.08 -5.05 -12.17
C ALA A 488 16.65 -4.62 -13.60
N GLU A 489 17.58 -4.58 -14.55
CA GLU A 489 17.30 -4.23 -15.97
C GLU A 489 16.58 -5.35 -16.75
N LEU A 490 16.51 -6.57 -16.22
CA LEU A 490 15.89 -7.72 -16.92
C LEU A 490 14.37 -7.81 -16.75
N LYS A 491 13.75 -6.98 -15.91
CA LYS A 491 12.29 -7.05 -15.65
C LYS A 491 11.47 -5.82 -16.03
N LYS A 492 12.09 -4.66 -16.30
CA LYS A 492 11.37 -3.44 -16.75
C LYS A 492 10.99 -3.45 -18.25
N VAL A 493 11.22 -4.53 -18.99
CA VAL A 493 10.80 -4.66 -20.40
C VAL A 493 9.68 -5.69 -20.54
N SER A 494 8.42 -5.27 -20.33
CA SER A 494 7.27 -6.03 -20.85
C SER A 494 6.05 -5.18 -21.22
N LYS A 495 6.25 -4.12 -22.02
CA LYS A 495 5.30 -3.82 -23.12
C LYS A 495 6.07 -3.59 -24.43
N SER A 496 6.16 -4.67 -25.19
CA SER A 496 6.54 -4.77 -26.61
C SER A 496 8.02 -4.64 -27.02
N LYS A 497 8.43 -5.65 -27.81
CA LYS A 497 9.69 -5.89 -28.56
C LYS A 497 10.91 -6.44 -27.77
N ARG A 498 11.36 -7.61 -28.24
CA ARG A 498 12.46 -8.46 -27.73
C ARG A 498 13.79 -7.69 -27.59
N PRO A 499 14.49 -7.77 -26.45
CA PRO A 499 15.85 -7.24 -26.34
C PRO A 499 16.92 -8.26 -26.79
N THR A 500 17.96 -7.76 -27.47
CA THR A 500 19.10 -8.49 -28.06
C THR A 500 20.29 -8.61 -27.08
N ILE A 501 21.15 -9.60 -27.33
CA ILE A 501 22.23 -10.19 -26.50
C ILE A 501 23.28 -9.23 -25.88
N LYS A 502 23.27 -7.92 -26.15
CA LYS A 502 24.29 -6.99 -25.61
C LYS A 502 24.17 -6.68 -24.11
N THR A 503 23.01 -6.87 -23.49
CA THR A 503 22.77 -6.48 -22.08
C THR A 503 23.08 -7.58 -21.05
N LEU A 504 23.24 -8.84 -21.47
CA LEU A 504 23.55 -9.95 -20.55
C LEU A 504 25.05 -10.11 -20.23
N PHE A 505 25.93 -9.45 -20.99
CA PHE A 505 27.39 -9.68 -20.91
C PHE A 505 28.21 -8.44 -20.49
N GLY A 506 27.56 -7.35 -20.05
CA GLY A 506 28.25 -6.09 -19.70
C GLY A 506 29.13 -6.12 -18.44
N ASN A 507 28.90 -7.06 -17.51
CA ASN A 507 29.62 -7.14 -16.23
C ASN A 507 30.62 -8.31 -16.12
N LEU A 508 31.03 -8.91 -17.24
CA LEU A 508 32.10 -9.93 -17.32
C LEU A 508 33.40 -9.35 -17.90
N SER A 509 33.69 -8.07 -17.64
CA SER A 509 34.88 -7.36 -18.16
C SER A 509 36.22 -7.85 -17.60
N GLY A 510 36.24 -8.84 -16.70
CA GLY A 510 37.48 -9.42 -16.17
C GLY A 510 38.02 -10.65 -16.92
N VAL A 511 37.19 -11.32 -17.74
CA VAL A 511 37.57 -12.65 -18.29
C VAL A 511 37.73 -12.66 -19.82
N LEU A 512 37.28 -11.60 -20.51
CA LEU A 512 37.30 -11.50 -21.97
C LEU A 512 38.56 -10.83 -22.57
N CYS A 513 39.64 -10.68 -21.80
CA CYS A 513 40.89 -10.06 -22.29
C CYS A 513 41.77 -10.98 -23.17
N LEU A 514 41.24 -12.11 -23.67
CA LEU A 514 42.03 -13.05 -24.48
C LEU A 514 41.53 -13.33 -25.90
N LEU A 515 40.40 -12.74 -26.33
CA LEU A 515 39.90 -12.98 -27.69
C LEU A 515 39.69 -11.66 -28.43
N ASN A 516 40.80 -11.05 -28.80
CA ASN A 516 40.83 -9.93 -29.72
C ASN A 516 41.92 -10.17 -30.77
N VAL A 517 41.76 -11.19 -31.63
CA VAL A 517 42.48 -11.29 -32.91
C VAL A 517 41.66 -12.11 -33.91
N TYR A 518 40.88 -11.45 -34.76
CA TYR A 518 41.04 -11.43 -36.22
C TYR A 518 39.82 -10.76 -36.87
N GLN A 519 40.11 -9.64 -37.50
CA GLN A 519 39.27 -8.84 -38.36
C GLN A 519 39.61 -9.18 -39.82
N PHE A 520 38.72 -8.80 -40.75
CA PHE A 520 38.76 -8.90 -42.24
C PHE A 520 38.11 -10.16 -42.83
N ASP A 521 36.95 -10.10 -43.52
CA ASP A 521 36.48 -9.27 -44.65
C ASP A 521 37.04 -9.72 -46.02
N VAL A 522 36.13 -9.92 -46.98
CA VAL A 522 36.21 -9.71 -48.45
C VAL A 522 35.14 -10.56 -49.17
N SER A 523 34.08 -9.86 -49.55
CA SER A 523 33.26 -9.94 -50.77
C SER A 523 33.66 -10.92 -51.89
N THR A 524 32.67 -11.59 -52.51
CA THR A 524 32.12 -11.22 -53.84
C THR A 524 31.04 -12.21 -54.37
N HIS A 525 29.87 -11.63 -54.74
CA HIS A 525 29.04 -11.90 -55.94
C HIS A 525 28.30 -13.26 -56.11
N THR A 526 27.02 -13.40 -56.54
CA THR A 526 26.04 -12.48 -57.19
C THR A 526 24.65 -13.17 -57.40
N TYR A 527 23.55 -12.37 -57.35
CA TYR A 527 22.24 -12.43 -58.06
C TYR A 527 21.32 -13.69 -57.94
N LYS A 528 19.97 -13.64 -57.75
CA LYS A 528 18.87 -12.83 -58.33
C LYS A 528 17.52 -12.98 -57.52
N HIS A 529 16.70 -11.92 -57.50
CA HIS A 529 15.33 -11.68 -56.94
C HIS A 529 14.15 -12.33 -57.74
N PRO A 530 12.83 -12.01 -57.51
CA PRO A 530 11.95 -12.00 -56.31
C PRO A 530 10.53 -12.64 -56.59
N LEU A 531 9.54 -12.43 -55.69
CA LEU A 531 8.06 -12.69 -55.77
C LEU A 531 7.59 -13.96 -55.02
N SER A 532 6.52 -13.98 -54.21
CA SER A 532 5.49 -12.99 -53.89
C SER A 532 4.87 -13.30 -52.51
N ILE A 533 4.49 -12.22 -51.83
CA ILE A 533 3.83 -12.10 -50.52
C ILE A 533 2.40 -12.72 -50.47
N LEU A 534 2.00 -13.47 -51.49
CA LEU A 534 0.66 -14.09 -51.60
C LEU A 534 0.53 -15.48 -50.95
N GLN A 535 1.61 -16.10 -50.49
CA GLN A 535 1.54 -17.37 -49.74
C GLN A 535 1.48 -17.21 -48.22
N PHE A 536 1.67 -15.99 -47.70
CA PHE A 536 1.58 -15.73 -46.25
C PHE A 536 0.15 -15.38 -45.78
N ILE A 537 -0.75 -15.04 -46.71
CA ILE A 537 -2.14 -14.68 -46.39
C ILE A 537 -3.07 -15.91 -46.35
N ALA A 538 -2.64 -17.07 -46.87
CA ALA A 538 -3.46 -18.29 -46.94
C ALA A 538 -3.37 -19.21 -45.69
N SER A 539 -2.51 -18.94 -44.71
CA SER A 539 -2.33 -19.80 -43.53
C SER A 539 -2.85 -19.21 -42.21
N LEU A 540 -3.47 -18.03 -42.23
CA LEU A 540 -4.04 -17.37 -41.05
C LEU A 540 -5.55 -17.61 -40.86
N HIS A 541 -6.18 -18.46 -41.68
CA HIS A 541 -7.61 -18.77 -41.59
C HIS A 541 -7.95 -20.16 -41.02
N ALA A 542 -6.96 -20.84 -40.41
CA ALA A 542 -7.13 -22.18 -39.82
C ALA A 542 -6.89 -22.23 -38.30
N PHE A 543 -6.89 -21.08 -37.61
CA PHE A 543 -6.72 -21.02 -36.15
C PHE A 543 -7.85 -20.33 -35.38
N PHE A 544 -8.98 -20.09 -36.05
CA PHE A 544 -10.24 -19.72 -35.39
C PHE A 544 -11.38 -20.57 -35.96
N PHE A 545 -11.42 -21.83 -35.51
CA PHE A 545 -12.64 -22.56 -35.12
C PHE A 545 -12.25 -23.71 -34.19
#